data_AF-A0A5K7X3M7-F1
#
_entry.id   AF-A0A5K7X3M7-F1
#
_cell.length_a   1.000
_cell.length_b   1.000
_cell.length_c   1.000
_cell.angle_alpha   90.00
_cell.angle_beta   90.00
_cell.angle_gamma   90.00
#
_symmetry.space_group_name_H-M   'P 1'
#
loop_
_entity.id
_entity.type
_entity.pdbx_description
1 polymer ?
#
loop_
_entity_poly.entity_id
_entity_poly.type
_entity_poly.pdbx_seq_one_letter_code
_entity_poly.pdbx_strand_id
1 'polypeptide(L)'
;MKTSPAARPRSLQFEPLERREVMAAAITAGFNAGVLTVTGTAGNDTINFRQTGGRISVANVSGSWAAADVKSIVVNSLGGSDVVSLNSIANGGAQAMVEDVTVNGGVGSDRVKLTDGRDVLFSNQQFRVTVAGVATVAGKAVPTAAPPKPANWFEANIRDAALRTLGASLYQDGVIDRKDALALLRNVEDGNIVDASELADLRDIVANTKLFGTLEYVGKLTSYIVSANPANAKYLGGALGNLTVNSSSAQLEKLIGKWFLGNDRPLASGTYKQAGGQLFVNGASYEDIKQGSVGDCYFMASLAEVALKNPAAVTNMFIVNGDGTYTLRFYNGGQTAYVTVDSNLPTDGAGRFIYAGMGQLAASAGNELWTMLAEKGYVQLNEMGWQRAGLTGSGQNSYAAIAGGYCYAALGHITGQATVAFAQTSSAANFNVFVTAFNQGKMIEFASKSTPASNAVVGGHAYAVVGYNAQTQTITLFNPWGANYARVTMTWSQVQGSFAYFDRTA
;
A
#
# COMPACT_ATOMS: atom_id res chain seq x y z
N MET A 1 -89.22 17.54 92.18
CA MET A 1 -87.78 17.19 92.31
C MET A 1 -87.43 16.17 91.24
N LYS A 2 -86.36 16.45 90.49
CA LYS A 2 -85.57 15.59 89.59
C LYS A 2 -86.18 15.13 88.24
N THR A 3 -85.48 15.63 87.23
CA THR A 3 -85.49 15.49 85.76
C THR A 3 -85.03 14.13 85.24
N SER A 4 -85.39 13.79 83.97
CA SER A 4 -84.50 13.30 82.88
C SER A 4 -85.24 12.40 81.85
N PRO A 5 -84.76 12.26 80.58
CA PRO A 5 -85.50 12.78 79.41
C PRO A 5 -85.86 11.72 78.35
N ALA A 6 -86.59 12.18 77.32
CA ALA A 6 -87.10 11.44 76.16
C ALA A 6 -86.05 10.63 75.37
N ALA A 7 -86.41 9.39 75.04
CA ALA A 7 -85.61 8.49 74.22
C ALA A 7 -85.64 8.89 72.73
N ARG A 8 -84.45 9.11 72.15
CA ARG A 8 -84.23 9.32 70.70
C ARG A 8 -84.28 7.97 69.94
N PRO A 9 -84.71 7.95 68.67
CA PRO A 9 -84.66 6.74 67.85
C PRO A 9 -83.20 6.37 67.52
N ARG A 10 -82.84 5.08 67.67
CA ARG A 10 -81.53 4.53 67.30
C ARG A 10 -81.42 4.45 65.77
N SER A 11 -80.51 5.20 65.17
CA SER A 11 -80.05 4.97 63.80
C SER A 11 -79.07 3.80 63.79
N LEU A 12 -79.25 2.83 62.89
CA LEU A 12 -78.23 1.84 62.54
C LEU A 12 -77.01 2.58 61.97
N GLN A 13 -75.89 2.55 62.66
CA GLN A 13 -74.61 2.99 62.12
C GLN A 13 -74.00 1.82 61.35
N PHE A 14 -73.85 1.98 60.04
CA PHE A 14 -72.95 1.16 59.24
C PHE A 14 -71.53 1.70 59.48
N GLU A 15 -70.67 0.90 60.11
CA GLU A 15 -69.22 1.11 60.02
C GLU A 15 -68.77 0.63 58.63
N PRO A 16 -68.16 1.49 57.80
CA PRO A 16 -67.49 1.01 56.60
C PRO A 16 -66.26 0.21 57.03
N LEU A 17 -66.17 -1.04 56.60
CA LEU A 17 -64.95 -1.85 56.73
C LEU A 17 -63.77 -1.05 56.17
N GLU A 18 -62.70 -0.92 56.96
CA GLU A 18 -61.44 -0.37 56.48
C GLU A 18 -61.02 -1.10 55.20
N ARG A 19 -60.69 -0.32 54.17
CA ARG A 19 -60.17 -0.85 52.92
C ARG A 19 -58.82 -1.51 53.24
N ARG A 20 -58.77 -2.84 53.32
CA ARG A 20 -57.50 -3.57 53.22
C ARG A 20 -56.98 -3.45 51.80
N GLU A 21 -56.30 -2.36 51.51
CA GLU A 21 -55.43 -2.28 50.34
C GLU A 21 -54.19 -3.13 50.65
N VAL A 22 -54.19 -4.36 50.15
CA VAL A 22 -52.97 -5.17 50.10
C VAL A 22 -52.01 -4.42 49.19
N MET A 23 -50.82 -4.08 49.70
CA MET A 23 -49.75 -3.46 48.91
C MET A 23 -49.58 -4.28 47.62
N ALA A 24 -49.78 -3.65 46.46
CA ALA A 24 -49.50 -4.30 45.19
C ALA A 24 -48.05 -4.81 45.23
N ALA A 25 -47.83 -6.08 44.89
CA ALA A 25 -46.49 -6.62 44.72
C ALA A 25 -45.77 -5.74 43.70
N ALA A 26 -44.63 -5.17 44.09
CA ALA A 26 -43.83 -4.27 43.26
C ALA A 26 -42.43 -4.86 43.08
N ILE A 27 -41.79 -4.55 41.97
CA ILE A 27 -40.38 -4.90 41.74
C ILE A 27 -39.54 -4.22 42.82
N THR A 28 -38.69 -5.00 43.49
CA THR A 28 -37.81 -4.50 44.56
C THR A 28 -36.35 -4.66 44.16
N ALA A 29 -35.47 -3.82 44.72
CA ALA A 29 -34.03 -3.97 44.58
C ALA A 29 -33.34 -3.83 45.94
N GLY A 30 -32.36 -4.69 46.18
CA GLY A 30 -31.49 -4.66 47.36
C GLY A 30 -30.03 -4.79 46.95
N PHE A 31 -29.14 -4.09 47.66
CA PHE A 31 -27.70 -4.14 47.40
C PHE A 31 -26.97 -4.59 48.66
N ASN A 32 -26.25 -5.70 48.56
CA ASN A 32 -25.49 -6.27 49.67
C ASN A 32 -24.18 -6.87 49.16
N ALA A 33 -23.06 -6.54 49.81
CA ALA A 33 -21.73 -7.10 49.55
C ALA A 33 -21.29 -7.09 48.06
N GLY A 34 -21.70 -6.05 47.31
CA GLY A 34 -21.36 -5.92 45.88
C GLY A 34 -22.31 -6.65 44.92
N VAL A 35 -23.39 -7.25 45.41
CA VAL A 35 -24.43 -7.88 44.59
C VAL A 35 -25.68 -7.03 44.59
N LEU A 36 -26.09 -6.56 43.41
CA LEU A 36 -27.39 -5.89 43.21
C LEU A 36 -28.44 -6.95 42.88
N THR A 37 -29.34 -7.21 43.82
CA THR A 37 -30.44 -8.18 43.65
C THR A 37 -31.73 -7.45 43.33
N VAL A 38 -32.35 -7.77 42.20
CA VAL A 38 -33.64 -7.25 41.76
C VAL A 38 -34.65 -8.40 41.77
N THR A 39 -35.78 -8.22 42.44
CA THR A 39 -36.81 -9.26 42.55
C THR A 39 -38.12 -8.74 41.96
N GLY A 40 -38.65 -9.47 40.98
CA GLY A 40 -39.95 -9.23 40.35
C GLY A 40 -41.12 -9.67 41.23
N THR A 41 -42.25 -9.90 40.58
CA THR A 41 -43.55 -10.25 41.14
C THR A 41 -44.01 -11.59 40.57
N ALA A 42 -45.20 -12.07 40.96
CA ALA A 42 -45.78 -13.28 40.38
C ALA A 42 -46.53 -13.04 39.05
N GLY A 43 -46.52 -11.81 38.53
CA GLY A 43 -47.09 -11.45 37.24
C GLY A 43 -46.04 -10.89 36.29
N ASN A 44 -46.44 -10.60 35.05
CA ASN A 44 -45.52 -10.14 34.01
C ASN A 44 -44.83 -8.82 34.37
N ASP A 45 -43.51 -8.85 34.52
CA ASP A 45 -42.68 -7.70 34.83
C ASP A 45 -41.88 -7.20 33.62
N THR A 46 -41.52 -5.91 33.67
CA THR A 46 -40.54 -5.31 32.76
C THR A 46 -39.46 -4.61 33.58
N ILE A 47 -38.28 -5.23 33.62
CA ILE A 47 -37.13 -4.81 34.42
C ILE A 47 -36.10 -4.18 33.48
N ASN A 48 -36.08 -2.85 33.40
CA ASN A 48 -35.16 -2.12 32.52
C ASN A 48 -34.02 -1.50 33.33
N PHE A 49 -32.80 -2.01 33.13
CA PHE A 49 -31.61 -1.44 33.74
C PHE A 49 -31.10 -0.23 32.95
N ARG A 50 -30.60 0.79 33.65
CA ARG A 50 -30.00 2.00 33.06
C ARG A 50 -28.75 2.38 33.84
N GLN A 51 -27.70 2.74 33.13
CA GLN A 51 -26.49 3.30 33.71
C GLN A 51 -26.23 4.70 33.17
N THR A 52 -26.19 5.68 34.09
CA THR A 52 -25.95 7.10 33.78
C THR A 52 -25.07 7.70 34.87
N GLY A 53 -24.02 8.42 34.47
CA GLY A 53 -23.12 9.10 35.42
C GLY A 53 -22.43 8.14 36.40
N GLY A 54 -22.07 6.94 35.94
CA GLY A 54 -21.45 5.90 36.76
C GLY A 54 -22.38 5.25 37.77
N ARG A 55 -23.71 5.40 37.63
CA ARG A 55 -24.70 4.82 38.54
C ARG A 55 -25.68 3.94 37.79
N ILE A 56 -25.93 2.74 38.33
CA ILE A 56 -26.92 1.79 37.84
C ILE A 56 -28.26 2.06 38.54
N SER A 57 -29.35 2.00 37.79
CA SER A 57 -30.72 2.15 38.26
C SER A 57 -31.64 1.17 37.51
N VAL A 58 -32.79 0.86 38.10
CA VAL A 58 -33.82 0.02 37.48
C VAL A 58 -35.08 0.86 37.33
N ALA A 59 -35.70 0.85 36.14
CA ALA A 59 -36.92 1.61 35.89
C ALA A 59 -38.01 1.23 36.90
N ASN A 60 -38.71 2.24 37.44
CA ASN A 60 -39.77 2.09 38.44
C ASN A 60 -39.35 1.48 39.78
N VAL A 61 -38.05 1.39 40.08
CA VAL A 61 -37.53 1.00 41.39
C VAL A 61 -36.80 2.18 42.01
N SER A 62 -37.13 2.54 43.25
CA SER A 62 -36.45 3.62 43.96
C SER A 62 -35.03 3.21 44.35
N GLY A 63 -34.03 3.90 43.83
CA GLY A 63 -32.63 3.69 44.17
C GLY A 63 -31.69 3.83 42.98
N SER A 64 -30.43 4.12 43.26
CA SER A 64 -29.34 3.98 42.30
C SER A 64 -28.07 3.57 43.02
N TRP A 65 -27.22 2.80 42.37
CA TRP A 65 -26.01 2.22 42.96
C TRP A 65 -24.80 2.62 42.12
N ALA A 66 -23.67 2.92 42.75
CA ALA A 66 -22.46 3.23 41.99
C ALA A 66 -22.02 1.96 41.25
N ALA A 67 -21.83 2.06 39.93
CA ALA A 67 -21.45 0.91 39.11
C ALA A 67 -20.13 0.28 39.58
N ALA A 68 -19.20 1.11 40.05
CA ALA A 68 -17.92 0.66 40.63
C ALA A 68 -18.08 -0.26 41.86
N ASP A 69 -19.19 -0.17 42.58
CA ASP A 69 -19.47 -1.01 43.75
C ASP A 69 -20.23 -2.30 43.38
N VAL A 70 -20.86 -2.35 42.21
CA VAL A 70 -21.66 -3.50 41.75
C VAL A 70 -20.75 -4.50 41.05
N LYS A 71 -20.44 -5.60 41.74
CA LYS A 71 -19.64 -6.72 41.21
C LYS A 71 -20.47 -7.66 40.34
N SER A 72 -21.76 -7.81 40.67
CA SER A 72 -22.70 -8.64 39.91
C SER A 72 -24.14 -8.21 40.15
N ILE A 73 -25.00 -8.58 39.22
CA ILE A 73 -26.44 -8.33 39.27
C ILE A 73 -27.16 -9.68 39.24
N VAL A 74 -28.12 -9.85 40.16
CA VAL A 74 -29.00 -11.02 40.21
C VAL A 74 -30.44 -10.55 40.03
N VAL A 75 -31.15 -11.12 39.07
CA VAL A 75 -32.57 -10.84 38.84
C VAL A 75 -33.36 -12.11 39.15
N ASN A 76 -34.35 -12.02 40.01
CA ASN A 76 -35.30 -13.10 40.30
C ASN A 76 -36.64 -12.73 39.69
N SER A 77 -36.99 -13.31 38.53
CA SER A 77 -38.22 -12.92 37.81
C SER A 77 -39.49 -13.49 38.46
N LEU A 78 -39.38 -14.62 39.17
CA LEU A 78 -40.45 -15.32 39.89
C LEU A 78 -41.53 -15.94 38.98
N GLY A 79 -42.63 -15.28 38.66
CA GLY A 79 -43.71 -15.90 37.89
C GLY A 79 -44.33 -14.91 36.92
N GLY A 80 -44.87 -15.39 35.81
CA GLY A 80 -45.28 -14.54 34.70
C GLY A 80 -44.31 -14.64 33.53
N SER A 81 -44.59 -13.86 32.49
CA SER A 81 -43.75 -13.72 31.31
C SER A 81 -42.97 -12.41 31.39
N ASP A 82 -41.73 -12.49 31.84
CA ASP A 82 -40.96 -11.31 32.22
C ASP A 82 -40.01 -10.83 31.13
N VAL A 83 -39.72 -9.52 31.13
CA VAL A 83 -38.73 -8.90 30.24
C VAL A 83 -37.66 -8.22 31.07
N VAL A 84 -36.43 -8.70 30.98
CA VAL A 84 -35.25 -8.11 31.61
C VAL A 84 -34.37 -7.46 30.54
N SER A 85 -34.29 -6.13 30.51
CA SER A 85 -33.48 -5.41 29.53
C SER A 85 -32.16 -4.95 30.13
N LEU A 86 -31.05 -5.52 29.66
CA LEU A 86 -29.68 -5.14 30.01
C LEU A 86 -29.11 -4.07 29.05
N ASN A 87 -29.85 -3.74 27.99
CA ASN A 87 -29.47 -2.71 27.04
C ASN A 87 -29.70 -1.31 27.63
N SER A 88 -28.78 -0.88 28.49
CA SER A 88 -28.83 0.42 29.17
C SER A 88 -29.06 1.58 28.20
N ILE A 89 -28.38 1.60 27.05
CA ILE A 89 -28.53 2.66 26.04
C ILE A 89 -29.96 2.69 25.48
N ALA A 90 -30.50 1.54 25.05
CA ALA A 90 -31.88 1.45 24.57
C ALA A 90 -32.91 1.78 25.66
N ASN A 91 -32.56 1.56 26.93
CA ASN A 91 -33.39 1.91 28.06
C ASN A 91 -33.29 3.40 28.44
N GLY A 92 -32.44 4.21 27.80
CA GLY A 92 -32.25 5.65 28.08
C GLY A 92 -31.11 5.97 29.05
N GLY A 93 -30.20 5.03 29.29
CA GLY A 93 -28.92 5.25 29.95
C GLY A 93 -27.86 5.83 29.03
N ALA A 94 -26.80 6.40 29.60
CA ALA A 94 -25.68 7.02 28.85
C ALA A 94 -24.43 6.12 28.75
N GLN A 95 -24.41 4.98 29.43
CA GLN A 95 -23.28 4.05 29.48
C GLN A 95 -23.77 2.61 29.33
N ALA A 96 -22.95 1.75 28.72
CA ALA A 96 -23.21 0.31 28.64
C ALA A 96 -22.98 -0.38 29.99
N MET A 97 -23.76 -1.42 30.27
CA MET A 97 -23.55 -2.28 31.45
C MET A 97 -22.44 -3.29 31.17
N VAL A 98 -21.62 -3.56 32.19
CA VAL A 98 -20.43 -4.42 32.08
C VAL A 98 -20.33 -5.45 33.20
N GLU A 99 -21.34 -5.53 34.05
CA GLU A 99 -21.39 -6.42 35.21
C GLU A 99 -21.76 -7.86 34.81
N ASP A 100 -21.31 -8.84 35.59
CA ASP A 100 -21.85 -10.19 35.54
C ASP A 100 -23.35 -10.15 35.90
N VAL A 101 -24.23 -10.63 35.02
CA VAL A 101 -25.68 -10.66 35.27
C VAL A 101 -26.20 -12.08 35.24
N THR A 102 -26.93 -12.45 36.29
CA THR A 102 -27.66 -13.71 36.39
C THR A 102 -29.15 -13.42 36.50
N VAL A 103 -29.96 -14.04 35.65
CA VAL A 103 -31.43 -13.95 35.68
C VAL A 103 -31.99 -15.33 35.98
N ASN A 104 -32.60 -15.48 37.15
CA ASN A 104 -33.30 -16.66 37.59
C ASN A 104 -34.74 -16.57 37.09
N GLY A 105 -34.98 -17.16 35.91
CA GLY A 105 -36.31 -17.23 35.32
C GLY A 105 -37.18 -18.21 36.08
N GLY A 106 -38.47 -17.92 36.14
CA GLY A 106 -39.43 -18.78 36.82
C GLY A 106 -40.56 -19.21 35.91
N VAL A 107 -41.77 -19.31 36.46
CA VAL A 107 -42.90 -19.92 35.75
C VAL A 107 -43.47 -18.96 34.70
N GLY A 108 -43.25 -19.28 33.43
CA GLY A 108 -43.73 -18.49 32.29
C GLY A 108 -42.64 -18.35 31.23
N SER A 109 -42.89 -17.58 30.17
CA SER A 109 -41.89 -17.35 29.11
C SER A 109 -41.16 -16.04 29.35
N ASP A 110 -39.90 -16.13 29.76
CA ASP A 110 -39.04 -15.00 30.09
C ASP A 110 -38.18 -14.59 28.91
N ARG A 111 -37.78 -13.33 28.90
CA ARG A 111 -36.94 -12.72 27.87
C ARG A 111 -35.88 -11.84 28.49
N VAL A 112 -34.63 -12.01 28.08
CA VAL A 112 -33.54 -11.05 28.35
C VAL A 112 -33.17 -10.31 27.06
N LYS A 113 -33.15 -8.98 27.10
CA LYS A 113 -32.61 -8.14 26.01
C LYS A 113 -31.15 -7.82 26.30
N LEU A 114 -30.27 -8.30 25.43
CA LEU A 114 -28.83 -8.12 25.52
C LEU A 114 -28.39 -6.73 25.04
N THR A 115 -27.18 -6.33 25.45
CA THR A 115 -26.55 -5.07 25.02
C THR A 115 -26.27 -5.03 23.52
N ASP A 116 -26.13 -6.19 22.87
CA ASP A 116 -25.98 -6.34 21.42
C ASP A 116 -27.32 -6.32 20.64
N GLY A 117 -28.44 -6.08 21.33
CA GLY A 117 -29.76 -5.97 20.75
C GLY A 117 -30.50 -7.30 20.53
N ARG A 118 -29.89 -8.45 20.88
CA ARG A 118 -30.56 -9.75 20.81
C ARG A 118 -31.54 -9.94 21.97
N ASP A 119 -32.65 -10.61 21.68
CA ASP A 119 -33.58 -11.12 22.69
C ASP A 119 -33.31 -12.62 22.92
N VAL A 120 -33.12 -13.02 24.17
CA VAL A 120 -32.94 -14.43 24.57
C VAL A 120 -34.17 -14.88 25.34
N LEU A 121 -34.88 -15.88 24.82
CA LEU A 121 -36.04 -16.49 25.46
C LEU A 121 -35.62 -17.70 26.29
N PHE A 122 -36.15 -17.81 27.50
CA PHE A 122 -35.93 -18.93 28.41
C PHE A 122 -37.14 -19.10 29.34
N SER A 123 -37.25 -20.23 30.03
CA SER A 123 -38.38 -20.52 30.92
C SER A 123 -37.93 -21.51 31.99
N ASN A 124 -38.26 -21.24 33.26
CA ASN A 124 -37.87 -22.09 34.41
C ASN A 124 -36.38 -22.46 34.42
N GLN A 125 -35.52 -21.55 33.97
CA GLN A 125 -34.09 -21.77 33.80
C GLN A 125 -33.32 -20.51 34.19
N GLN A 126 -32.03 -20.68 34.49
CA GLN A 126 -31.12 -19.57 34.71
C GLN A 126 -30.52 -19.10 33.38
N PHE A 127 -30.61 -17.80 33.14
CA PHE A 127 -29.83 -17.09 32.13
C PHE A 127 -28.63 -16.41 32.82
N ARG A 128 -27.46 -16.43 32.19
CA ARG A 128 -26.27 -15.69 32.68
C ARG A 128 -25.53 -15.03 31.54
N VAL A 129 -25.10 -13.79 31.72
CA VAL A 129 -24.11 -13.11 30.88
C VAL A 129 -22.91 -12.70 31.74
N THR A 130 -21.70 -12.97 31.27
CA THR A 130 -20.46 -12.63 31.99
C THR A 130 -19.89 -11.27 31.54
N VAL A 131 -18.95 -10.72 32.31
CA VAL A 131 -18.15 -9.54 31.93
C VAL A 131 -17.44 -9.68 30.57
N ALA A 132 -17.22 -10.91 30.09
CA ALA A 132 -16.65 -11.21 28.77
C ALA A 132 -17.71 -11.21 27.64
N GLY A 133 -18.97 -10.90 27.93
CA GLY A 133 -20.07 -10.87 26.96
C GLY A 133 -20.63 -12.25 26.58
N VAL A 134 -20.25 -13.31 27.29
CA VAL A 134 -20.72 -14.68 26.99
C VAL A 134 -22.08 -14.91 27.66
N ALA A 135 -23.13 -15.04 26.85
CA ALA A 135 -24.49 -15.36 27.30
C ALA A 135 -24.73 -16.88 27.31
N THR A 136 -25.36 -17.39 28.37
CA THR A 136 -25.70 -18.80 28.54
C THR A 136 -27.12 -18.97 29.08
N VAL A 137 -27.81 -20.06 28.69
CA VAL A 137 -29.09 -20.51 29.27
C VAL A 137 -28.89 -21.94 29.75
N ALA A 138 -29.18 -22.21 31.03
CA ALA A 138 -28.94 -23.50 31.67
C ALA A 138 -27.51 -24.05 31.44
N GLY A 139 -26.51 -23.15 31.45
CA GLY A 139 -25.10 -23.49 31.24
C GLY A 139 -24.69 -23.74 29.78
N LYS A 140 -25.61 -23.65 28.81
CA LYS A 140 -25.31 -23.76 27.38
C LYS A 140 -25.16 -22.37 26.75
N ALA A 141 -24.13 -22.17 25.94
CA ALA A 141 -23.90 -20.91 25.25
C ALA A 141 -25.06 -20.57 24.30
N VAL A 142 -25.52 -19.32 24.37
CA VAL A 142 -26.46 -18.75 23.39
C VAL A 142 -25.67 -18.48 22.11
N PRO A 143 -26.00 -19.10 20.96
CA PRO A 143 -25.26 -18.88 19.72
C PRO A 143 -25.22 -17.40 19.38
N THR A 144 -24.02 -16.83 19.22
CA THR A 144 -23.85 -15.55 18.53
C THR A 144 -24.10 -15.81 17.05
N ALA A 145 -24.85 -14.94 16.37
CA ALA A 145 -24.89 -14.98 14.92
C ALA A 145 -23.44 -14.94 14.43
N ALA A 146 -23.06 -15.86 13.53
CA ALA A 146 -21.75 -15.79 12.91
C ALA A 146 -21.59 -14.38 12.31
N PRO A 147 -20.44 -13.71 12.53
CA PRO A 147 -20.22 -12.40 11.91
C PRO A 147 -20.49 -12.53 10.40
N PRO A 148 -21.10 -11.52 9.77
CA PRO A 148 -21.38 -11.56 8.35
C PRO A 148 -20.10 -11.95 7.60
N LYS A 149 -20.24 -12.89 6.65
CA LYS A 149 -19.11 -13.31 5.82
C LYS A 149 -18.49 -12.06 5.20
N PRO A 150 -17.16 -11.87 5.30
CA PRO A 150 -16.50 -10.71 4.71
C PRO A 150 -16.86 -10.55 3.24
N ALA A 151 -17.28 -9.35 2.85
CA ALA A 151 -17.73 -9.07 1.49
C ALA A 151 -16.58 -9.04 0.47
N ASN A 152 -15.36 -8.77 0.92
CA ASN A 152 -14.15 -8.73 0.08
C ASN A 152 -12.90 -9.14 0.88
N TRP A 153 -11.74 -9.10 0.21
CA TRP A 153 -10.46 -9.47 0.81
C TRP A 153 -10.05 -8.54 1.95
N PHE A 154 -10.29 -7.22 1.83
CA PHE A 154 -9.92 -6.24 2.87
C PHE A 154 -10.66 -6.51 4.18
N GLU A 155 -11.98 -6.73 4.11
CA GLU A 155 -12.81 -7.06 5.27
C GLU A 155 -12.37 -8.34 5.99
N ALA A 156 -11.77 -9.28 5.26
CA ALA A 156 -11.33 -10.56 5.80
C ALA A 156 -9.90 -10.55 6.38
N ASN A 157 -9.03 -9.66 5.91
CA ASN A 157 -7.58 -9.79 6.13
C ASN A 157 -6.93 -8.56 6.78
N ILE A 158 -7.60 -7.41 6.80
CA ILE A 158 -7.06 -6.16 7.33
C ILE A 158 -7.58 -5.91 8.75
N ARG A 159 -6.66 -5.63 9.67
CA ARG A 159 -6.93 -5.51 11.11
C ARG A 159 -7.29 -4.08 11.47
N ASP A 160 -6.49 -3.13 10.99
CA ASP A 160 -6.71 -1.71 11.14
C ASP A 160 -8.06 -1.31 10.53
N ALA A 161 -8.85 -0.57 11.31
CA ALA A 161 -10.24 -0.27 10.97
C ALA A 161 -10.35 0.76 9.85
N ALA A 162 -9.44 1.74 9.82
CA ALA A 162 -9.43 2.79 8.81
C ALA A 162 -9.01 2.22 7.44
N LEU A 163 -7.90 1.48 7.41
CA LEU A 163 -7.40 0.80 6.21
C LEU A 163 -8.38 -0.25 5.70
N ARG A 164 -9.02 -1.04 6.58
CA ARG A 164 -10.03 -2.02 6.18
C ARG A 164 -11.19 -1.34 5.47
N THR A 165 -11.75 -0.29 6.09
CA THR A 165 -12.90 0.44 5.55
C THR A 165 -12.55 1.13 4.23
N LEU A 166 -11.40 1.83 4.18
CA LEU A 166 -10.95 2.52 2.99
C LEU A 166 -10.66 1.53 1.86
N GLY A 167 -9.86 0.48 2.11
CA GLY A 167 -9.51 -0.51 1.11
C GLY A 167 -10.72 -1.27 0.56
N ALA A 168 -11.69 -1.61 1.42
CA ALA A 168 -12.96 -2.19 0.99
C ALA A 168 -13.75 -1.26 0.05
N SER A 169 -13.66 0.05 0.24
CA SER A 169 -14.33 1.05 -0.61
C SER A 169 -13.61 1.29 -1.94
N LEU A 170 -12.28 1.27 -1.93
CA LEU A 170 -11.47 1.49 -3.13
C LEU A 170 -11.52 0.27 -4.06
N TYR A 171 -11.45 -0.95 -3.51
CA TYR A 171 -11.42 -2.20 -4.28
C TYR A 171 -12.77 -2.64 -4.89
N GLN A 172 -13.76 -1.75 -5.01
CA GLN A 172 -15.08 -2.09 -5.54
C GLN A 172 -15.04 -2.47 -7.04
N ASP A 173 -14.07 -1.96 -7.77
CA ASP A 173 -13.80 -2.29 -9.16
C ASP A 173 -12.93 -3.55 -9.33
N GLY A 174 -12.49 -4.15 -8.21
CA GLY A 174 -11.68 -5.37 -8.19
C GLY A 174 -10.20 -5.15 -8.48
N VAL A 175 -9.70 -3.91 -8.46
CA VAL A 175 -8.27 -3.60 -8.59
C VAL A 175 -7.86 -2.50 -7.60
N ILE A 176 -6.63 -2.55 -7.10
CA ILE A 176 -6.00 -1.44 -6.39
C ILE A 176 -5.12 -0.73 -7.41
N ASP A 177 -5.62 0.37 -7.94
CA ASP A 177 -4.88 1.20 -8.88
C ASP A 177 -3.87 2.12 -8.17
N ARG A 178 -3.19 2.95 -8.96
CA ARG A 178 -2.20 3.90 -8.43
C ARG A 178 -2.80 4.90 -7.43
N LYS A 179 -4.01 5.40 -7.69
CA LYS A 179 -4.70 6.35 -6.83
C LYS A 179 -5.12 5.66 -5.53
N ASP A 180 -5.59 4.42 -5.61
CA ASP A 180 -5.98 3.64 -4.45
C ASP A 180 -4.79 3.34 -3.55
N ALA A 181 -3.66 2.90 -4.14
CA ALA A 181 -2.43 2.65 -3.41
C ALA A 181 -1.93 3.91 -2.67
N LEU A 182 -1.97 5.08 -3.33
CA LEU A 182 -1.62 6.35 -2.69
C LEU A 182 -2.59 6.71 -1.55
N ALA A 183 -3.89 6.46 -1.71
CA ALA A 183 -4.88 6.71 -0.68
C ALA A 183 -4.67 5.81 0.54
N LEU A 184 -4.39 4.52 0.33
CA LEU A 184 -4.08 3.55 1.40
C LEU A 184 -2.79 3.93 2.13
N LEU A 185 -1.73 4.27 1.40
CA LEU A 185 -0.47 4.72 2.02
C LEU A 185 -0.65 5.99 2.84
N ARG A 186 -1.46 6.95 2.39
CA ARG A 186 -1.71 8.19 3.15
C ARG A 186 -2.69 8.03 4.30
N ASN A 187 -3.48 6.96 4.29
CA ASN A 187 -4.44 6.71 5.36
C ASN A 187 -3.75 6.39 6.69
N VAL A 188 -2.56 5.77 6.64
CA VAL A 188 -1.77 5.45 7.84
C VAL A 188 -1.04 6.65 8.46
N GLU A 189 -1.37 7.86 8.01
CA GLU A 189 -0.85 9.11 8.57
C GLU A 189 -1.75 9.70 9.66
N ASP A 190 -2.88 9.06 9.97
CA ASP A 190 -3.93 9.61 10.82
C ASP A 190 -3.48 9.89 12.28
N GLY A 191 -2.43 9.20 12.75
CA GLY A 191 -1.77 9.41 14.03
C GLY A 191 -0.48 10.24 14.00
N ASN A 192 -0.10 10.81 12.85
CA ASN A 192 1.23 11.41 12.54
C ASN A 192 2.42 10.43 12.55
N ILE A 193 2.20 9.19 12.95
CA ILE A 193 3.18 8.11 12.98
C ILE A 193 2.53 6.84 12.40
N VAL A 194 3.33 6.02 11.74
CA VAL A 194 2.91 4.70 11.28
C VAL A 194 3.03 3.70 12.42
N ASP A 195 1.91 3.10 12.82
CA ASP A 195 1.86 2.10 13.86
C ASP A 195 2.14 0.67 13.36
N ALA A 196 2.15 -0.28 14.30
CA ALA A 196 2.49 -1.67 14.01
C ALA A 196 1.41 -2.41 13.22
N SER A 197 0.13 -2.11 13.46
CA SER A 197 -1.00 -2.73 12.74
C SER A 197 -1.08 -2.22 11.32
N GLU A 198 -0.94 -0.91 11.13
CA GLU A 198 -0.93 -0.25 9.81
C GLU A 198 0.18 -0.80 8.91
N LEU A 199 1.42 -0.86 9.43
CA LEU A 199 2.55 -1.37 8.66
C LEU A 199 2.40 -2.87 8.32
N ALA A 200 1.84 -3.65 9.25
CA ALA A 200 1.57 -5.07 9.00
C ALA A 200 0.50 -5.25 7.91
N ASP A 201 -0.58 -4.48 7.97
CA ASP A 201 -1.68 -4.57 7.02
C ASP A 201 -1.30 -4.05 5.63
N LEU A 202 -0.50 -2.97 5.54
CA LEU A 202 0.10 -2.54 4.28
C LEU A 202 0.99 -3.62 3.65
N ARG A 203 1.72 -4.38 4.48
CA ARG A 203 2.52 -5.53 4.02
C ARG A 203 1.65 -6.69 3.55
N ASP A 204 0.54 -6.97 4.23
CA ASP A 204 -0.44 -7.97 3.81
C ASP A 204 -1.07 -7.58 2.45
N ILE A 205 -1.37 -6.29 2.23
CA ILE A 205 -1.88 -5.76 0.95
C ILE A 205 -0.88 -6.02 -0.19
N VAL A 206 0.39 -5.63 -0.04
CA VAL A 206 1.39 -5.81 -1.11
C VAL A 206 1.77 -7.27 -1.34
N ALA A 207 1.66 -8.12 -0.32
CA ALA A 207 1.89 -9.55 -0.45
C ALA A 207 0.83 -10.23 -1.34
N ASN A 208 -0.40 -9.70 -1.36
CA ASN A 208 -1.46 -10.18 -2.24
C ASN A 208 -1.41 -9.48 -3.61
N THR A 209 -0.51 -9.92 -4.47
CA THR A 209 -0.31 -9.34 -5.82
C THR A 209 -1.57 -9.35 -6.69
N LYS A 210 -2.55 -10.23 -6.40
CA LYS A 210 -3.82 -10.29 -7.15
C LYS A 210 -4.66 -9.02 -7.00
N LEU A 211 -4.50 -8.28 -5.89
CA LEU A 211 -5.21 -7.02 -5.67
C LEU A 211 -4.86 -5.98 -6.74
N PHE A 212 -3.67 -6.05 -7.34
CA PHE A 212 -3.21 -5.06 -8.32
C PHE A 212 -3.53 -5.47 -9.78
N GLY A 213 -4.12 -6.64 -10.01
CA GLY A 213 -4.47 -7.11 -11.36
C GLY A 213 -3.26 -7.09 -12.32
N THR A 214 -3.39 -6.36 -13.43
CA THR A 214 -2.31 -6.16 -14.41
C THR A 214 -1.37 -4.99 -14.07
N LEU A 215 -1.65 -4.23 -13.00
CA LEU A 215 -0.89 -3.06 -12.57
C LEU A 215 0.25 -3.48 -11.62
N GLU A 216 1.07 -4.45 -12.03
CA GLU A 216 2.18 -4.98 -11.24
C GLU A 216 3.09 -3.87 -10.68
N TYR A 217 3.32 -2.81 -11.48
CA TYR A 217 4.13 -1.68 -11.09
C TYR A 217 3.60 -0.97 -9.83
N VAL A 218 2.28 -0.87 -9.65
CA VAL A 218 1.69 -0.25 -8.45
C VAL A 218 2.04 -1.08 -7.23
N GLY A 219 1.80 -2.39 -7.28
CA GLY A 219 2.15 -3.30 -6.19
C GLY A 219 3.64 -3.28 -5.86
N LYS A 220 4.52 -3.23 -6.88
CA LYS A 220 5.97 -3.13 -6.69
C LYS A 220 6.39 -1.81 -6.05
N LEU A 221 5.89 -0.67 -6.54
CA LEU A 221 6.20 0.64 -5.95
C LEU A 221 5.71 0.74 -4.50
N THR A 222 4.50 0.24 -4.19
CA THR A 222 4.01 0.16 -2.80
C THR A 222 4.92 -0.75 -1.96
N SER A 223 5.36 -1.89 -2.50
CA SER A 223 6.26 -2.81 -1.80
C SER A 223 7.60 -2.16 -1.45
N TYR A 224 8.13 -1.27 -2.31
CA TYR A 224 9.37 -0.54 -2.04
C TYR A 224 9.25 0.48 -0.90
N ILE A 225 8.03 0.91 -0.57
CA ILE A 225 7.76 1.80 0.57
C ILE A 225 7.66 0.99 1.87
N VAL A 226 6.89 -0.10 1.86
CA VAL A 226 6.46 -0.79 3.09
C VAL A 226 7.38 -1.96 3.48
N SER A 227 8.20 -2.42 2.55
CA SER A 227 9.25 -3.43 2.77
C SER A 227 10.64 -2.80 2.73
N ALA A 228 11.63 -3.51 3.27
CA ALA A 228 13.01 -3.05 3.23
C ALA A 228 13.51 -2.97 1.78
N ASN A 229 14.00 -1.80 1.39
CA ASN A 229 14.63 -1.55 0.10
C ASN A 229 15.92 -0.73 0.30
N PRO A 230 17.09 -1.18 -0.19
CA PRO A 230 18.34 -0.42 -0.05
C PRO A 230 18.26 1.00 -0.63
N ALA A 231 17.46 1.22 -1.66
CA ALA A 231 17.28 2.54 -2.26
C ALA A 231 16.59 3.55 -1.34
N ASN A 232 15.91 3.10 -0.28
CA ASN A 232 15.31 4.00 0.72
C ASN A 232 16.34 4.64 1.65
N ALA A 233 17.61 4.26 1.60
CA ALA A 233 18.64 4.84 2.47
C ALA A 233 18.72 6.37 2.34
N LYS A 234 18.42 6.92 1.15
CA LYS A 234 18.55 8.36 0.87
C LYS A 234 17.34 8.95 0.15
N TYR A 235 17.20 10.26 0.31
CA TYR A 235 16.28 11.14 -0.42
C TYR A 235 16.93 12.50 -0.63
N LEU A 236 17.09 12.91 -1.89
CA LEU A 236 17.82 14.11 -2.32
C LEU A 236 19.22 14.19 -1.70
N GLY A 237 19.89 13.03 -1.58
CA GLY A 237 21.21 12.89 -0.98
C GLY A 237 21.25 12.85 0.55
N GLY A 238 20.19 13.28 1.24
CA GLY A 238 20.04 13.18 2.70
C GLY A 238 19.58 11.80 3.15
N ALA A 239 19.76 11.48 4.44
CA ALA A 239 19.28 10.21 5.00
C ALA A 239 17.74 10.16 5.03
N LEU A 240 17.16 9.01 4.66
CA LEU A 240 15.71 8.76 4.75
C LEU A 240 15.41 7.50 5.58
N GLY A 241 15.89 6.35 5.12
CA GLY A 241 15.64 5.05 5.76
C GLY A 241 14.33 4.38 5.33
N ASN A 242 14.23 3.07 5.57
CA ASN A 242 13.03 2.29 5.32
C ASN A 242 11.87 2.70 6.26
N LEU A 243 10.64 2.46 5.81
CA LEU A 243 9.46 2.61 6.67
C LEU A 243 9.50 1.56 7.79
N THR A 244 9.35 2.02 9.03
CA THR A 244 9.31 1.19 10.24
C THR A 244 8.16 1.61 11.13
N VAL A 245 7.83 0.80 12.13
CA VAL A 245 6.92 1.24 13.20
C VAL A 245 7.49 2.51 13.85
N ASN A 246 6.62 3.48 14.12
CA ASN A 246 6.92 4.85 14.57
C ASN A 246 7.60 5.76 13.53
N SER A 247 7.66 5.36 12.25
CA SER A 247 8.04 6.29 11.18
C SER A 247 7.05 7.46 11.12
N SER A 248 7.55 8.69 11.01
CA SER A 248 6.69 9.88 10.88
C SER A 248 6.00 9.93 9.51
N SER A 249 4.84 10.59 9.43
CA SER A 249 4.18 10.90 8.14
C SER A 249 5.11 11.64 7.17
N ALA A 250 6.00 12.52 7.68
CA ALA A 250 6.98 13.21 6.84
C ALA A 250 8.01 12.27 6.17
N GLN A 251 8.35 11.15 6.82
CA GLN A 251 9.19 10.11 6.22
C GLN A 251 8.39 9.34 5.15
N LEU A 252 7.14 8.99 5.45
CA LEU A 252 6.25 8.30 4.53
C LEU A 252 5.99 9.12 3.25
N GLU A 253 5.68 10.41 3.37
CA GLU A 253 5.51 11.29 2.20
C GLU A 253 6.79 11.42 1.36
N LYS A 254 7.99 11.35 1.96
CA LYS A 254 9.23 11.29 1.18
C LYS A 254 9.38 9.95 0.44
N LEU A 255 9.00 8.83 1.05
CA LEU A 255 8.98 7.53 0.39
C LEU A 255 7.95 7.48 -0.75
N ILE A 256 6.74 8.01 -0.54
CA ILE A 256 5.72 8.22 -1.58
C ILE A 256 6.29 9.13 -2.69
N GLY A 257 6.91 10.24 -2.29
CA GLY A 257 7.57 11.19 -3.19
C GLY A 257 8.62 10.52 -4.07
N LYS A 258 9.44 9.64 -3.50
CA LYS A 258 10.47 8.88 -4.22
C LYS A 258 9.85 7.89 -5.20
N TRP A 259 8.97 7.01 -4.74
CA TRP A 259 8.53 5.85 -5.52
C TRP A 259 7.36 6.14 -6.46
N PHE A 260 6.40 6.94 -6.01
CA PHE A 260 5.26 7.30 -6.83
C PHE A 260 5.49 8.62 -7.56
N LEU A 261 6.07 9.66 -6.94
CA LEU A 261 6.03 11.00 -7.54
C LEU A 261 7.32 11.43 -8.25
N GLY A 262 8.38 10.62 -8.20
CA GLY A 262 9.67 10.94 -8.83
C GLY A 262 10.36 12.18 -8.28
N ASN A 263 10.06 12.53 -7.02
CA ASN A 263 10.61 13.71 -6.35
C ASN A 263 12.05 13.53 -5.86
N ASP A 264 12.53 12.28 -5.73
CA ASP A 264 13.92 11.98 -5.39
C ASP A 264 14.82 12.06 -6.63
N ARG A 265 15.06 13.28 -7.08
CA ARG A 265 15.83 13.58 -8.27
C ARG A 265 17.31 13.25 -8.05
N PRO A 266 17.98 12.57 -9.00
CA PRO A 266 19.40 12.28 -8.89
C PRO A 266 20.28 13.52 -8.69
N LEU A 267 21.39 13.36 -7.99
CA LEU A 267 22.44 14.36 -8.01
C LEU A 267 22.98 14.53 -9.44
N ALA A 268 23.11 15.78 -9.87
CA ALA A 268 23.51 16.15 -11.22
C ALA A 268 24.39 17.41 -11.18
N SER A 269 25.13 17.65 -12.25
CA SER A 269 25.66 18.99 -12.51
C SER A 269 24.52 19.93 -12.96
N GLY A 270 24.68 21.23 -12.71
CA GLY A 270 23.69 22.24 -13.11
C GLY A 270 22.44 22.25 -12.23
N THR A 271 21.29 22.61 -12.82
CA THR A 271 20.01 22.72 -12.12
C THR A 271 18.90 22.02 -12.87
N TYR A 272 17.91 21.51 -12.14
CA TYR A 272 16.75 20.86 -12.73
C TYR A 272 15.76 21.89 -13.28
N LYS A 273 15.32 21.67 -14.53
CA LYS A 273 14.21 22.41 -15.15
C LYS A 273 13.20 21.44 -15.73
N GLN A 274 11.92 21.80 -15.68
CA GLN A 274 10.88 21.03 -16.30
C GLN A 274 11.08 21.01 -17.82
N ALA A 275 11.16 19.82 -18.39
CA ALA A 275 11.24 19.63 -19.82
C ALA A 275 9.84 19.74 -20.45
N GLY A 276 9.71 20.61 -21.46
CA GLY A 276 8.63 20.55 -22.44
C GLY A 276 8.93 19.50 -23.50
N GLY A 277 7.92 19.07 -24.25
CA GLY A 277 8.06 18.07 -25.30
C GLY A 277 7.04 16.93 -25.21
N GLN A 278 7.23 15.92 -26.03
CA GLN A 278 6.46 14.68 -26.04
C GLN A 278 7.33 13.52 -25.59
N LEU A 279 6.73 12.48 -24.99
CA LEU A 279 7.49 11.29 -24.61
C LEU A 279 8.14 10.63 -25.83
N PHE A 280 7.37 10.43 -26.90
CA PHE A 280 7.81 9.90 -28.18
C PHE A 280 7.31 10.77 -29.34
N VAL A 281 8.11 10.91 -30.39
CA VAL A 281 7.81 11.63 -31.63
C VAL A 281 7.99 10.66 -32.79
N ASN A 282 6.87 10.12 -33.31
CA ASN A 282 6.86 9.04 -34.32
C ASN A 282 7.43 7.68 -33.86
N GLY A 283 7.49 7.45 -32.55
CA GLY A 283 7.97 6.21 -31.94
C GLY A 283 9.47 6.24 -31.66
N ALA A 284 9.96 5.28 -30.86
CA ALA A 284 11.37 5.23 -30.50
C ALA A 284 12.25 4.89 -31.71
N SER A 285 13.26 5.70 -31.98
CA SER A 285 14.27 5.48 -33.00
C SER A 285 15.67 5.48 -32.39
N TYR A 286 16.55 4.62 -32.89
CA TYR A 286 17.95 4.62 -32.44
C TYR A 286 18.67 5.93 -32.74
N GLU A 287 18.15 6.74 -33.68
CA GLU A 287 18.71 8.05 -34.03
C GLU A 287 18.37 9.15 -33.02
N ASP A 288 17.39 8.92 -32.13
CA ASP A 288 17.03 9.84 -31.04
C ASP A 288 18.11 9.86 -29.95
N ILE A 289 18.94 8.82 -29.91
CA ILE A 289 20.03 8.68 -28.97
C ILE A 289 21.05 9.78 -29.21
N LYS A 290 21.27 10.56 -28.17
CA LYS A 290 22.26 11.63 -28.14
C LYS A 290 22.82 11.75 -26.73
N GLN A 291 23.88 11.00 -26.46
CA GLN A 291 24.58 11.02 -25.19
C GLN A 291 25.14 12.41 -24.87
N GLY A 292 25.12 12.78 -23.59
CA GLY A 292 25.70 14.03 -23.11
C GLY A 292 26.91 13.83 -22.22
N SER A 293 27.02 14.69 -21.21
CA SER A 293 28.23 14.87 -20.39
C SER A 293 28.35 13.84 -19.25
N VAL A 294 28.19 12.55 -19.56
CA VAL A 294 28.34 11.42 -18.63
C VAL A 294 28.84 10.19 -19.39
N GLY A 295 29.71 9.38 -18.77
CA GLY A 295 30.35 8.21 -19.40
C GLY A 295 29.46 6.97 -19.53
N ASP A 296 28.16 7.11 -19.75
CA ASP A 296 27.17 6.02 -19.77
C ASP A 296 26.95 5.40 -21.16
N CYS A 297 27.96 5.43 -22.02
CA CYS A 297 27.84 5.06 -23.44
C CYS A 297 27.29 3.65 -23.65
N TYR A 298 27.62 2.73 -22.73
CA TYR A 298 27.11 1.36 -22.71
C TYR A 298 25.58 1.31 -22.61
N PHE A 299 24.96 2.19 -21.81
CA PHE A 299 23.51 2.23 -21.68
C PHE A 299 22.85 2.89 -22.89
N MET A 300 23.44 3.99 -23.39
CA MET A 300 22.94 4.70 -24.56
C MET A 300 23.04 3.86 -25.85
N ALA A 301 24.13 3.10 -26.03
CA ALA A 301 24.25 2.13 -27.11
C ALA A 301 23.21 1.00 -26.99
N SER A 302 22.90 0.55 -25.76
CA SER A 302 21.91 -0.51 -25.56
C SER A 302 20.51 -0.03 -25.90
N LEU A 303 20.16 1.19 -25.52
CA LEU A 303 18.89 1.80 -25.95
C LEU A 303 18.83 1.95 -27.47
N ALA A 304 19.94 2.28 -28.14
CA ALA A 304 20.01 2.36 -29.60
C ALA A 304 19.74 0.98 -30.25
N GLU A 305 20.38 -0.08 -29.76
CA GLU A 305 20.13 -1.46 -30.22
C GLU A 305 18.67 -1.87 -30.05
N VAL A 306 18.10 -1.58 -28.89
CA VAL A 306 16.72 -1.95 -28.57
C VAL A 306 15.75 -1.16 -29.43
N ALA A 307 15.95 0.14 -29.60
CA ALA A 307 15.11 0.98 -30.47
C ALA A 307 15.19 0.54 -31.94
N LEU A 308 16.36 0.11 -32.42
CA LEU A 308 16.52 -0.38 -33.79
C LEU A 308 15.84 -1.74 -34.01
N LYS A 309 15.99 -2.69 -33.07
CA LYS A 309 15.56 -4.09 -33.26
C LYS A 309 14.16 -4.37 -32.73
N ASN A 310 13.74 -3.65 -31.69
CA ASN A 310 12.44 -3.82 -31.03
C ASN A 310 11.98 -2.50 -30.38
N PRO A 311 11.58 -1.49 -31.17
CA PRO A 311 11.16 -0.18 -30.64
C PRO A 311 9.98 -0.28 -29.67
N ALA A 312 9.11 -1.28 -29.84
CA ALA A 312 8.00 -1.53 -28.90
C ALA A 312 8.50 -1.89 -27.49
N ALA A 313 9.66 -2.53 -27.33
CA ALA A 313 10.23 -2.78 -26.01
C ALA A 313 10.66 -1.49 -25.30
N VAL A 314 11.09 -0.46 -26.06
CA VAL A 314 11.33 0.89 -25.52
C VAL A 314 10.01 1.54 -25.15
N THR A 315 9.00 1.54 -26.03
CA THR A 315 7.70 2.13 -25.69
C THR A 315 7.05 1.48 -24.46
N ASN A 316 7.07 0.15 -24.38
CA ASN A 316 6.53 -0.64 -23.26
C ASN A 316 7.38 -0.55 -21.98
N MET A 317 8.55 0.09 -22.02
CA MET A 317 9.30 0.43 -20.80
C MET A 317 8.57 1.49 -19.98
N PHE A 318 7.80 2.37 -20.63
CA PHE A 318 7.19 3.53 -20.00
C PHE A 318 5.72 3.33 -19.67
N ILE A 319 5.34 3.79 -18.48
CA ILE A 319 3.97 3.95 -18.02
C ILE A 319 3.75 5.43 -17.75
N VAL A 320 2.80 6.06 -18.45
CA VAL A 320 2.44 7.47 -18.25
C VAL A 320 1.40 7.54 -17.14
N ASN A 321 1.74 8.14 -16.00
CA ASN A 321 0.91 8.10 -14.80
C ASN A 321 -0.24 9.13 -14.78
N GLY A 322 -0.28 10.05 -15.73
CA GLY A 322 -1.31 11.10 -15.83
C GLY A 322 -1.12 12.29 -14.89
N ASP A 323 -0.11 12.25 -14.01
CA ASP A 323 0.23 13.29 -13.03
C ASP A 323 1.52 14.06 -13.38
N GLY A 324 1.99 13.94 -14.63
CA GLY A 324 3.26 14.51 -15.09
C GLY A 324 4.49 13.67 -14.76
N THR A 325 4.30 12.48 -14.18
CA THR A 325 5.37 11.50 -13.95
C THR A 325 5.28 10.30 -14.89
N TYR A 326 6.40 9.59 -14.99
CA TYR A 326 6.56 8.39 -15.81
C TYR A 326 7.18 7.29 -14.98
N THR A 327 6.55 6.11 -14.94
CA THR A 327 7.14 4.93 -14.33
C THR A 327 7.85 4.10 -15.40
N LEU A 328 9.10 3.75 -15.17
CA LEU A 328 9.92 2.96 -16.08
C LEU A 328 10.12 1.56 -15.52
N ARG A 329 9.99 0.57 -16.39
CA ARG A 329 10.25 -0.85 -16.10
C ARG A 329 11.66 -1.25 -16.55
N PHE A 330 12.43 -1.82 -15.63
CA PHE A 330 13.70 -2.47 -15.91
C PHE A 330 13.68 -3.93 -15.47
N TYR A 331 14.72 -4.68 -15.80
CA TYR A 331 14.88 -6.08 -15.41
C TYR A 331 16.20 -6.32 -14.67
N ASN A 332 16.24 -7.37 -13.85
CA ASN A 332 17.47 -7.96 -13.32
C ASN A 332 17.25 -9.46 -13.11
N GLY A 333 17.99 -10.31 -13.85
CA GLY A 333 17.83 -11.77 -13.76
C GLY A 333 16.40 -12.26 -14.01
N GLY A 334 15.66 -11.59 -14.90
CA GLY A 334 14.24 -11.88 -15.18
C GLY A 334 13.23 -11.27 -14.21
N GLN A 335 13.66 -10.65 -13.11
CA GLN A 335 12.77 -9.90 -12.21
C GLN A 335 12.57 -8.47 -12.69
N THR A 336 11.34 -7.95 -12.60
CA THR A 336 11.02 -6.55 -12.90
C THR A 336 11.36 -5.63 -11.73
N ALA A 337 11.92 -4.46 -12.06
CA ALA A 337 11.93 -3.28 -11.18
C ALA A 337 11.23 -2.12 -11.85
N TYR A 338 10.69 -1.24 -11.01
CA TYR A 338 10.03 -0.02 -11.43
C TYR A 338 10.64 1.18 -10.71
N VAL A 339 10.85 2.27 -11.44
CA VAL A 339 11.26 3.57 -10.89
C VAL A 339 10.36 4.65 -11.47
N THR A 340 10.03 5.68 -10.70
CA THR A 340 9.21 6.79 -11.20
C THR A 340 10.04 8.06 -11.30
N VAL A 341 9.99 8.71 -12.46
CA VAL A 341 10.66 9.98 -12.73
C VAL A 341 9.62 11.07 -13.03
N ASP A 342 9.88 12.28 -12.55
CA ASP A 342 9.21 13.47 -13.07
C ASP A 342 9.92 14.00 -14.34
N SER A 343 9.32 14.98 -15.03
CA SER A 343 9.91 15.59 -16.24
C SER A 343 10.95 16.68 -15.96
N ASN A 344 11.38 16.87 -14.72
CA ASN A 344 12.47 17.78 -14.43
C ASN A 344 13.80 17.12 -14.79
N LEU A 345 14.58 17.74 -15.67
CA LEU A 345 15.85 17.23 -16.17
C LEU A 345 17.01 18.20 -15.88
N PRO A 346 18.25 17.71 -15.70
CA PRO A 346 19.41 18.57 -15.47
C PRO A 346 19.74 19.47 -16.65
N THR A 347 19.95 20.75 -16.37
CA THR A 347 20.29 21.78 -17.36
C THR A 347 21.46 22.65 -16.93
N ASP A 348 22.18 23.18 -17.93
CA ASP A 348 23.20 24.19 -17.75
C ASP A 348 22.59 25.58 -17.39
N GLY A 349 23.44 26.59 -17.22
CA GLY A 349 23.01 27.95 -16.92
C GLY A 349 22.12 28.59 -18.01
N ALA A 350 22.18 28.08 -19.25
CA ALA A 350 21.35 28.52 -20.36
C ALA A 350 20.03 27.72 -20.46
N GLY A 351 19.79 26.76 -19.58
CA GLY A 351 18.62 25.89 -19.61
C GLY A 351 18.67 24.82 -20.70
N ARG A 352 19.87 24.42 -21.14
CA ARG A 352 20.06 23.31 -22.09
C ARG A 352 20.38 22.01 -21.36
N PHE A 353 19.87 20.89 -21.84
CA PHE A 353 20.16 19.58 -21.23
C PHE A 353 21.66 19.28 -21.23
N ILE A 354 22.14 18.69 -20.13
CA ILE A 354 23.57 18.36 -19.94
C ILE A 354 23.89 16.92 -20.38
N TYR A 355 22.96 16.00 -20.15
CA TYR A 355 23.12 14.56 -20.38
C TYR A 355 22.42 14.15 -21.69
N ALA A 356 21.64 13.07 -21.72
CA ALA A 356 20.87 12.72 -22.92
C ALA A 356 20.09 13.94 -23.48
N GLY A 357 20.01 14.04 -24.81
CA GLY A 357 19.42 15.22 -25.47
C GLY A 357 20.30 16.47 -25.41
N MET A 358 21.61 16.31 -25.10
CA MET A 358 22.54 17.41 -24.82
C MET A 358 22.39 18.61 -25.76
N GLY A 359 22.34 19.80 -25.16
CA GLY A 359 22.29 21.07 -25.89
C GLY A 359 20.89 21.51 -26.35
N GLN A 360 19.87 20.66 -26.29
CA GLN A 360 18.48 21.07 -26.52
C GLN A 360 17.98 21.93 -25.36
N LEU A 361 17.17 22.95 -25.64
CA LEU A 361 16.56 23.81 -24.63
C LEU A 361 15.42 23.08 -23.92
N ALA A 362 15.44 23.07 -22.58
CA ALA A 362 14.43 22.36 -21.80
C ALA A 362 13.00 22.85 -22.05
N ALA A 363 12.82 24.15 -22.32
CA ALA A 363 11.52 24.75 -22.58
C ALA A 363 10.95 24.46 -23.99
N SER A 364 11.70 23.78 -24.87
CA SER A 364 11.25 23.50 -26.23
C SER A 364 10.12 22.48 -26.25
N ALA A 365 8.99 22.82 -26.88
CA ALA A 365 7.88 21.90 -27.10
C ALA A 365 8.19 20.81 -28.15
N GLY A 366 9.28 20.96 -28.91
CA GLY A 366 9.72 19.99 -29.91
C GLY A 366 10.68 18.93 -29.39
N ASN A 367 10.95 18.88 -28.08
CA ASN A 367 11.81 17.84 -27.52
C ASN A 367 11.09 16.49 -27.53
N GLU A 368 11.86 15.43 -27.75
CA GLU A 368 11.45 14.04 -27.54
C GLU A 368 12.14 13.50 -26.29
N LEU A 369 11.34 13.05 -25.31
CA LEU A 369 11.79 12.91 -23.93
C LEU A 369 12.27 11.50 -23.55
N TRP A 370 11.93 10.46 -24.32
CA TRP A 370 12.15 9.08 -23.87
C TRP A 370 13.61 8.75 -23.55
N THR A 371 14.58 9.26 -24.32
CA THR A 371 16.01 8.98 -24.07
C THR A 371 16.48 9.60 -22.74
N MET A 372 16.06 10.84 -22.48
CA MET A 372 16.36 11.56 -21.25
C MET A 372 15.71 10.95 -20.01
N LEU A 373 14.46 10.52 -20.14
CA LEU A 373 13.74 9.89 -19.04
C LEU A 373 14.23 8.46 -18.79
N ALA A 374 14.64 7.73 -19.83
CA ALA A 374 15.30 6.42 -19.70
C ALA A 374 16.63 6.54 -18.95
N GLU A 375 17.48 7.49 -19.34
CA GLU A 375 18.75 7.78 -18.66
C GLU A 375 18.52 8.14 -17.18
N LYS A 376 17.59 9.07 -16.90
CA LYS A 376 17.23 9.44 -15.52
C LYS A 376 16.71 8.26 -14.70
N GLY A 377 15.83 7.44 -15.27
CA GLY A 377 15.32 6.24 -14.61
C GLY A 377 16.44 5.23 -14.33
N TYR A 378 17.38 5.08 -15.27
CA TYR A 378 18.55 4.23 -15.07
C TYR A 378 19.46 4.75 -13.94
N VAL A 379 19.62 6.07 -13.80
CA VAL A 379 20.31 6.66 -12.65
C VAL A 379 19.62 6.32 -11.33
N GLN A 380 18.29 6.45 -11.23
CA GLN A 380 17.56 6.11 -10.01
C GLN A 380 17.60 4.61 -9.71
N LEU A 381 17.54 3.75 -10.73
CA LEU A 381 17.65 2.31 -10.57
C LEU A 381 19.01 1.88 -9.97
N ASN A 382 20.07 2.68 -10.14
CA ASN A 382 21.38 2.38 -9.56
C ASN A 382 21.34 2.26 -8.03
N GLU A 383 20.41 2.95 -7.35
CA GLU A 383 20.23 2.82 -5.90
C GLU A 383 19.72 1.46 -5.45
N MET A 384 19.11 0.68 -6.34
CA MET A 384 18.74 -0.71 -6.04
C MET A 384 19.98 -1.62 -5.92
N GLY A 385 21.16 -1.15 -6.32
CA GLY A 385 22.41 -1.92 -6.31
C GLY A 385 22.48 -3.00 -7.40
N TRP A 386 21.57 -2.95 -8.38
CA TRP A 386 21.50 -3.93 -9.47
C TRP A 386 22.55 -3.69 -10.55
N GLN A 387 22.93 -2.43 -10.70
CA GLN A 387 23.81 -2.01 -11.76
C GLN A 387 25.26 -1.94 -11.27
N ARG A 388 26.18 -2.18 -12.22
CA ARG A 388 27.59 -1.78 -12.07
C ARG A 388 28.23 -2.29 -10.77
N ALA A 389 27.89 -3.51 -10.34
CA ALA A 389 28.40 -4.07 -9.11
C ALA A 389 29.94 -4.03 -9.09
N GLY A 390 30.51 -3.52 -8.00
CA GLY A 390 31.96 -3.35 -7.84
C GLY A 390 32.56 -2.10 -8.50
N LEU A 391 31.78 -1.30 -9.23
CA LEU A 391 32.25 -0.02 -9.77
C LEU A 391 31.95 1.15 -8.81
N THR A 392 32.80 2.17 -8.86
CA THR A 392 32.60 3.42 -8.12
C THR A 392 31.23 4.03 -8.45
N GLY A 393 30.50 4.42 -7.40
CA GLY A 393 29.16 4.99 -7.53
C GLY A 393 28.02 3.98 -7.52
N SER A 394 28.28 2.66 -7.54
CA SER A 394 27.20 1.67 -7.39
C SER A 394 26.37 1.94 -6.12
N GLY A 395 25.04 1.93 -6.24
CA GLY A 395 24.13 2.24 -5.14
C GLY A 395 23.87 3.73 -4.90
N GLN A 396 24.34 4.64 -5.76
CA GLN A 396 24.17 6.10 -5.59
C GLN A 396 23.19 6.70 -6.59
N ASN A 397 22.29 7.59 -6.13
CA ASN A 397 21.40 8.40 -6.97
C ASN A 397 22.14 9.59 -7.61
N SER A 398 22.97 9.36 -8.63
CA SER A 398 23.74 10.44 -9.27
C SER A 398 24.06 10.10 -10.71
N TYR A 399 23.98 11.09 -11.61
CA TYR A 399 24.40 10.89 -13.00
C TYR A 399 25.87 10.48 -13.10
N ALA A 400 26.75 11.06 -12.28
CA ALA A 400 28.15 10.66 -12.25
C ALA A 400 28.34 9.18 -11.82
N ALA A 401 27.37 8.63 -11.08
CA ALA A 401 27.41 7.27 -10.57
C ALA A 401 27.02 6.20 -11.60
N ILE A 402 26.63 6.56 -12.82
CA ILE A 402 26.44 5.61 -13.92
C ILE A 402 27.57 5.67 -14.98
N ALA A 403 28.61 6.48 -14.77
CA ALA A 403 29.72 6.62 -15.71
C ALA A 403 30.61 5.36 -15.78
N GLY A 404 30.70 4.75 -16.97
CA GLY A 404 31.40 3.50 -17.28
C GLY A 404 30.58 2.28 -16.84
N GLY A 405 30.43 1.23 -17.65
CA GLY A 405 29.58 0.10 -17.28
C GLY A 405 29.70 -1.06 -18.24
N TYR A 406 28.72 -1.96 -18.23
CA TYR A 406 28.76 -3.21 -18.99
C TYR A 406 27.61 -3.27 -19.99
N CYS A 407 27.93 -3.43 -21.28
CA CYS A 407 26.99 -3.49 -22.39
C CYS A 407 25.98 -4.64 -22.18
N TYR A 408 26.47 -5.87 -21.93
CA TYR A 408 25.63 -7.04 -21.63
C TYR A 408 24.63 -6.80 -20.47
N ALA A 409 25.02 -6.04 -19.45
CA ALA A 409 24.16 -5.78 -18.30
C ALA A 409 23.06 -4.77 -18.67
N ALA A 410 23.41 -3.68 -19.36
CA ALA A 410 22.44 -2.68 -19.81
C ALA A 410 21.40 -3.27 -20.78
N LEU A 411 21.82 -4.08 -21.77
CA LEU A 411 20.90 -4.83 -22.63
C LEU A 411 19.96 -5.73 -21.82
N GLY A 412 20.49 -6.46 -20.85
CA GLY A 412 19.70 -7.30 -19.95
C GLY A 412 18.70 -6.49 -19.12
N HIS A 413 19.10 -5.33 -18.61
CA HIS A 413 18.23 -4.46 -17.81
C HIS A 413 17.09 -3.84 -18.63
N ILE A 414 17.34 -3.50 -19.89
CA ILE A 414 16.32 -2.93 -20.78
C ILE A 414 15.34 -4.02 -21.26
N THR A 415 15.88 -5.16 -21.73
CA THR A 415 15.12 -6.17 -22.48
C THR A 415 14.59 -7.32 -21.63
N GLY A 416 15.25 -7.63 -20.51
CA GLY A 416 14.96 -8.81 -19.70
C GLY A 416 15.48 -10.11 -20.31
N GLN A 417 16.13 -10.03 -21.47
CA GLN A 417 16.75 -11.17 -22.12
C GLN A 417 18.07 -11.51 -21.41
N ALA A 418 18.39 -12.80 -21.34
CA ALA A 418 19.74 -13.22 -21.02
C ALA A 418 20.71 -12.64 -22.06
N THR A 419 21.91 -12.31 -21.63
CA THR A 419 22.97 -11.77 -22.49
C THR A 419 24.21 -12.64 -22.41
N VAL A 420 24.98 -12.63 -23.50
CA VAL A 420 26.23 -13.39 -23.63
C VAL A 420 27.34 -12.39 -23.90
N ALA A 421 28.30 -12.35 -22.99
CA ALA A 421 29.49 -11.51 -23.13
C ALA A 421 30.60 -12.27 -23.86
N PHE A 422 31.20 -11.66 -24.88
CA PHE A 422 32.34 -12.24 -25.59
C PHE A 422 33.60 -11.46 -25.26
N ALA A 423 34.43 -12.03 -24.38
CA ALA A 423 35.59 -11.35 -23.78
C ALA A 423 36.62 -10.78 -24.77
N GLN A 424 36.61 -11.18 -26.05
CA GLN A 424 37.54 -10.69 -27.06
C GLN A 424 36.89 -10.62 -28.45
N THR A 425 37.28 -9.65 -29.26
CA THR A 425 37.01 -9.62 -30.72
C THR A 425 38.09 -10.34 -31.54
N SER A 426 39.20 -10.74 -30.91
CA SER A 426 40.48 -11.12 -31.54
C SER A 426 40.48 -12.41 -32.37
N SER A 427 39.46 -13.27 -32.30
CA SER A 427 39.46 -14.56 -33.01
C SER A 427 38.60 -14.55 -34.29
N ALA A 428 38.95 -15.37 -35.28
CA ALA A 428 38.13 -15.57 -36.48
C ALA A 428 36.82 -16.31 -36.17
N ALA A 429 36.81 -17.18 -35.15
CA ALA A 429 35.59 -17.86 -34.70
C ALA A 429 34.53 -16.85 -34.22
N ASN A 430 34.96 -15.75 -33.60
CA ASN A 430 34.08 -14.68 -33.13
C ASN A 430 33.39 -13.93 -34.27
N PHE A 431 33.96 -13.90 -35.48
CA PHE A 431 33.27 -13.34 -36.65
C PHE A 431 32.05 -14.17 -37.02
N ASN A 432 32.19 -15.50 -37.07
CA ASN A 432 31.06 -16.39 -37.37
C ASN A 432 29.97 -16.30 -36.29
N VAL A 433 30.36 -16.14 -35.03
CA VAL A 433 29.42 -15.89 -33.92
C VAL A 433 28.66 -14.58 -34.14
N PHE A 434 29.38 -13.50 -34.48
CA PHE A 434 28.77 -12.20 -34.80
C PHE A 434 27.77 -12.32 -35.96
N VAL A 435 28.18 -12.91 -37.09
CA VAL A 435 27.32 -13.04 -38.29
C VAL A 435 26.06 -13.86 -37.96
N THR A 436 26.23 -14.96 -37.22
CA THR A 436 25.10 -15.79 -36.77
C THR A 436 24.14 -14.99 -35.91
N ALA A 437 24.64 -14.25 -34.91
CA ALA A 437 23.84 -13.44 -34.03
C ALA A 437 23.11 -12.33 -34.79
N PHE A 438 23.78 -11.64 -35.71
CA PHE A 438 23.19 -10.56 -36.50
C PHE A 438 22.05 -11.10 -37.38
N ASN A 439 22.27 -12.24 -38.05
CA ASN A 439 21.25 -12.87 -38.90
C ASN A 439 20.05 -13.40 -38.10
N GLN A 440 20.24 -13.73 -36.82
CA GLN A 440 19.16 -14.09 -35.90
C GLN A 440 18.42 -12.87 -35.32
N GLY A 441 18.79 -11.65 -35.70
CA GLY A 441 18.19 -10.42 -35.18
C GLY A 441 18.54 -10.14 -33.72
N LYS A 442 19.63 -10.72 -33.19
CA LYS A 442 20.11 -10.40 -31.85
C LYS A 442 20.54 -8.94 -31.78
N MET A 443 20.37 -8.34 -30.60
CA MET A 443 20.95 -7.03 -30.29
C MET A 443 22.43 -7.23 -29.98
N ILE A 444 23.31 -6.42 -30.58
CA ILE A 444 24.76 -6.58 -30.49
C ILE A 444 25.43 -5.23 -30.22
N GLU A 445 26.34 -5.19 -29.27
CA GLU A 445 27.11 -4.00 -28.94
C GLU A 445 28.60 -4.30 -28.96
N PHE A 446 29.40 -3.32 -29.41
CA PHE A 446 30.85 -3.39 -29.34
C PHE A 446 31.40 -2.36 -28.35
N ALA A 447 32.39 -2.76 -27.56
CA ALA A 447 33.14 -1.85 -26.70
C ALA A 447 34.57 -1.70 -27.21
N SER A 448 34.98 -0.45 -27.45
CA SER A 448 36.28 -0.15 -28.03
C SER A 448 37.42 -0.35 -27.02
N LYS A 449 38.63 -0.60 -27.53
CA LYS A 449 39.84 -0.56 -26.70
C LYS A 449 40.08 0.88 -26.20
N SER A 450 40.83 1.07 -25.13
CA SER A 450 41.24 2.41 -24.70
C SER A 450 42.03 3.16 -25.77
N THR A 451 42.79 2.42 -26.59
CA THR A 451 43.53 2.96 -27.75
C THR A 451 43.15 2.15 -29.00
N PRO A 452 42.08 2.52 -29.72
CA PRO A 452 41.69 1.85 -30.95
C PRO A 452 42.72 2.03 -32.07
N ALA A 453 42.85 1.05 -32.96
CA ALA A 453 43.73 1.17 -34.12
C ALA A 453 43.22 2.17 -35.18
N SER A 454 41.89 2.33 -35.30
CA SER A 454 41.26 3.30 -36.20
C SER A 454 40.98 4.61 -35.49
N ASN A 455 41.32 5.73 -36.12
CA ASN A 455 40.98 7.08 -35.67
C ASN A 455 39.48 7.42 -35.78
N ALA A 456 38.70 6.60 -36.50
CA ALA A 456 37.25 6.73 -36.58
C ALA A 456 36.54 6.18 -35.34
N VAL A 457 37.26 5.44 -34.48
CA VAL A 457 36.72 4.82 -33.27
C VAL A 457 37.22 5.57 -32.04
N VAL A 458 36.28 6.13 -31.27
CA VAL A 458 36.53 6.66 -29.93
C VAL A 458 36.98 5.54 -29.00
N GLY A 459 38.05 5.75 -28.24
CA GLY A 459 38.57 4.77 -27.28
C GLY A 459 37.77 4.67 -25.98
N GLY A 460 37.69 3.47 -25.41
CA GLY A 460 36.94 3.19 -24.18
C GLY A 460 35.43 3.48 -24.29
N HIS A 461 34.84 3.22 -25.45
CA HIS A 461 33.50 3.67 -25.81
C HIS A 461 32.64 2.55 -26.40
N ALA A 462 31.35 2.54 -26.10
CA ALA A 462 30.40 1.56 -26.63
C ALA A 462 29.75 2.03 -27.94
N TYR A 463 29.43 1.07 -28.81
CA TYR A 463 28.79 1.29 -30.11
C TYR A 463 27.68 0.26 -30.35
N ALA A 464 26.58 0.72 -30.93
CA ALA A 464 25.51 -0.14 -31.42
C ALA A 464 25.81 -0.65 -32.85
N VAL A 465 25.41 -1.87 -33.17
CA VAL A 465 25.50 -2.48 -34.50
C VAL A 465 24.24 -2.21 -35.31
N VAL A 466 24.32 -1.22 -36.20
CA VAL A 466 23.19 -0.80 -37.03
C VAL A 466 23.14 -1.44 -38.41
N GLY A 467 24.17 -2.20 -38.80
CA GLY A 467 24.18 -2.91 -40.07
C GLY A 467 25.31 -3.91 -40.25
N TYR A 468 25.10 -4.85 -41.17
CA TYR A 468 26.11 -5.78 -41.67
C TYR A 468 25.87 -6.04 -43.16
N ASN A 469 26.92 -5.91 -43.97
CA ASN A 469 26.91 -6.22 -45.39
C ASN A 469 27.66 -7.54 -45.61
N ALA A 470 26.94 -8.58 -46.05
CA ALA A 470 27.51 -9.91 -46.24
C ALA A 470 28.44 -10.01 -47.46
N GLN A 471 28.24 -9.19 -48.48
CA GLN A 471 29.06 -9.17 -49.70
C GLN A 471 30.44 -8.59 -49.42
N THR A 472 30.50 -7.48 -48.69
CA THR A 472 31.76 -6.80 -48.32
C THR A 472 32.30 -7.25 -46.96
N GLN A 473 31.54 -8.05 -46.21
CA GLN A 473 31.85 -8.47 -44.84
C GLN A 473 32.16 -7.29 -43.90
N THR A 474 31.42 -6.19 -44.05
CA THR A 474 31.60 -4.98 -43.25
C THR A 474 30.45 -4.77 -42.27
N ILE A 475 30.80 -4.33 -41.05
CA ILE A 475 29.90 -4.02 -39.95
C ILE A 475 29.74 -2.50 -39.86
N THR A 476 28.52 -2.01 -39.75
CA THR A 476 28.21 -0.59 -39.56
C THR A 476 27.82 -0.34 -38.12
N LEU A 477 28.53 0.59 -37.48
CA LEU A 477 28.43 0.92 -36.07
C LEU A 477 27.91 2.35 -35.87
N PHE A 478 27.02 2.52 -34.90
CA PHE A 478 26.49 3.80 -34.47
C PHE A 478 27.16 4.24 -33.17
N ASN A 479 27.67 5.48 -33.16
CA ASN A 479 28.22 6.12 -31.97
C ASN A 479 27.06 6.74 -31.15
N PRO A 480 26.83 6.34 -29.89
CA PRO A 480 25.76 6.87 -29.05
C PRO A 480 25.87 8.36 -28.71
N TRP A 481 26.97 9.03 -29.07
CA TRP A 481 27.04 10.50 -29.08
C TRP A 481 26.01 11.15 -30.03
N GLY A 482 25.49 10.38 -30.99
CA GLY A 482 24.24 10.64 -31.68
C GLY A 482 24.33 10.73 -33.20
N ALA A 483 23.18 10.90 -33.85
CA ALA A 483 23.03 10.80 -35.31
C ALA A 483 23.89 11.77 -36.14
N ASN A 484 24.35 12.87 -35.54
CA ASN A 484 25.25 13.83 -36.18
C ASN A 484 26.70 13.32 -36.32
N TYR A 485 27.06 12.24 -35.62
CA TYR A 485 28.34 11.56 -35.79
C TYR A 485 28.24 10.57 -36.96
N ALA A 486 29.32 10.50 -37.75
CA ALA A 486 29.40 9.56 -38.87
C ALA A 486 29.31 8.12 -38.35
N ARG A 487 28.52 7.28 -39.05
CA ARG A 487 28.51 5.84 -38.81
C ARG A 487 29.87 5.26 -39.21
N VAL A 488 30.38 4.34 -38.41
CA VAL A 488 31.69 3.72 -38.63
C VAL A 488 31.48 2.38 -39.33
N THR A 489 32.00 2.21 -40.54
CA THR A 489 31.91 0.95 -41.28
C THR A 489 33.26 0.26 -41.33
N MET A 490 33.35 -0.98 -40.86
CA MET A 490 34.61 -1.68 -40.65
C MET A 490 34.55 -3.15 -41.05
N THR A 491 35.65 -3.70 -41.57
CA THR A 491 35.84 -5.15 -41.70
C THR A 491 36.09 -5.79 -40.33
N TRP A 492 35.96 -7.11 -40.22
CA TRP A 492 36.29 -7.80 -38.97
C TRP A 492 37.73 -7.57 -38.49
N SER A 493 38.70 -7.51 -39.42
CA SER A 493 40.11 -7.22 -39.08
C SER A 493 40.28 -5.84 -38.45
N GLN A 494 39.55 -4.83 -38.97
CA GLN A 494 39.56 -3.49 -38.38
C GLN A 494 38.87 -3.47 -37.00
N VAL A 495 37.80 -4.26 -36.83
CA VAL A 495 37.14 -4.47 -35.54
C VAL A 495 38.11 -5.09 -34.53
N GLN A 496 38.85 -6.13 -34.90
CA GLN A 496 39.89 -6.75 -34.07
C GLN A 496 40.98 -5.76 -33.63
N GLY A 497 41.34 -4.82 -34.51
CA GLY A 497 42.28 -3.75 -34.20
C GLY A 497 41.73 -2.75 -33.18
N SER A 498 40.43 -2.43 -33.23
CA SER A 498 39.85 -1.26 -32.57
C SER A 498 38.96 -1.58 -31.36
N PHE A 499 38.37 -2.77 -31.31
CA PHE A 499 37.41 -3.17 -30.29
C PHE A 499 37.95 -4.25 -29.37
N ALA A 500 37.64 -4.13 -28.08
CA ALA A 500 38.11 -5.05 -27.06
C ALA A 500 37.21 -6.28 -27.01
N TYR A 501 35.89 -6.07 -26.94
CA TYR A 501 34.89 -7.11 -26.79
C TYR A 501 33.59 -6.73 -27.50
N PHE A 502 32.67 -7.69 -27.60
CA PHE A 502 31.29 -7.45 -28.02
C PHE A 502 30.34 -8.31 -27.21
N ASP A 503 29.13 -7.81 -27.00
CA ASP A 503 28.10 -8.48 -26.24
C ASP A 503 26.86 -8.64 -27.11
N ARG A 504 26.01 -9.61 -26.79
CA ARG A 504 24.72 -9.78 -27.45
C ARG A 504 23.65 -10.33 -26.54
N THR A 505 22.40 -10.17 -26.93
CA THR A 505 21.29 -10.98 -26.39
C THR A 505 21.48 -12.46 -26.73
N ALA A 506 21.08 -13.36 -25.82
CA ALA A 506 21.25 -14.81 -25.89
C ALA A 506 20.52 -15.44 -27.08
#